data_AF-A0A853GMX4-F1
#
_entry.id   AF-A0A853GMX4-F1
#
_cell.length_a   1.000
_cell.length_b   1.000
_cell.length_c   1.000
_cell.angle_alpha   90.00
_cell.angle_beta   90.00
_cell.angle_gamma   90.00
#
_symmetry.space_group_name_H-M   'P 1'
#
loop_
_entity.id
_entity.type
_entity.pdbx_description
1 polymer ?
#
loop_
_entity_poly.entity_id
_entity_poly.type
_entity_poly.pdbx_seq_one_letter_code
_entity_poly.pdbx_strand_id
1 'polypeptide(L)'
;MAKEPISIPQLENASEDAQDWEHIVNDDEPALIQTRIGGPKPNYAMIVAGLAAAVWVKTEALLPNPPDFPEKPAMVYGDTALINGLWNWNASTAKWERAPESSQPLSYNVLNGLISGNVSTRYYELLSEDRFPLGWVDSDDLNLPNFRVQDSPDLDGLSLVAGDGYELLNIGSVESSFGPLYLRRVDVPALEVVSEDGFITADLLSLGEGSGAAHVDPVADITPYSSKLLCGVQGVPVSIYARNILSKRDDERLVRATLASDSLPVVITSSDEMQIMPDDLGSTATLTVRAVGDGTGIRTALPITVKVADNPYDGAALTPKILMIGDSIGNRQGGSIMKRYLTEWGYGSSFIGTIKGSDNASDPDADNGELGECREGWETGDFTNQITDRVSIIAPGGEGAYMSLPKLGKWPINPFLRASTGGDDPGIIRNGNVLDFGFYQSRFSLSTPEVILYSVGTNDVRDRSPSEIYDAVYDNDSLIYQRIRAAWPNAIIIRTLPGASRTPVRDDVWTDKYIPVIRAMMQAINDTADAKIVLAPAWAMVTQEAGYSTRNGVVNTVTGSKTTTLLDPNHPIGPARQQLHRALAGYVACAASGLI
;
A
#
# COMPACT_ATOMS: atom_id res chain seq x y z
N MET A 1 -35.63 -21.80 18.14
CA MET A 1 -36.37 -21.34 19.34
C MET A 1 -36.74 -22.56 20.17
N ALA A 2 -36.14 -22.72 21.35
CA ALA A 2 -36.47 -23.80 22.28
C ALA A 2 -37.92 -23.64 22.77
N LYS A 3 -38.70 -24.72 22.73
CA LYS A 3 -40.16 -24.71 22.98
C LYS A 3 -40.55 -24.96 24.43
N GLU A 4 -39.59 -25.10 25.35
CA GLU A 4 -39.88 -25.34 26.76
C GLU A 4 -39.49 -24.13 27.63
N PRO A 5 -40.37 -23.69 28.55
CA PRO A 5 -40.05 -22.61 29.47
C PRO A 5 -38.86 -22.99 30.36
N ILE A 6 -37.91 -22.06 30.56
CA ILE A 6 -36.80 -22.23 31.50
C ILE A 6 -37.41 -22.40 32.90
N SER A 7 -37.03 -23.48 33.58
CA SER A 7 -37.51 -23.75 34.93
C SER A 7 -36.83 -22.82 35.95
N ILE A 8 -37.53 -22.52 37.04
CA ILE A 8 -36.97 -21.70 38.14
C ILE A 8 -35.62 -22.25 38.65
N PRO A 9 -35.45 -23.57 38.85
CA PRO A 9 -34.15 -24.13 39.25
C PRO A 9 -33.02 -23.89 38.23
N GLN A 10 -33.35 -23.82 36.94
CA GLN A 10 -32.34 -23.50 35.92
C GLN A 10 -31.91 -22.03 35.98
N LEU A 11 -32.82 -21.11 36.32
CA LEU A 11 -32.48 -19.71 36.53
C LEU A 11 -31.68 -19.49 37.81
N GLU A 12 -32.02 -20.18 38.89
CA GLU A 12 -31.26 -20.15 40.15
C GLU A 12 -29.84 -20.70 39.95
N ASN A 13 -29.71 -21.83 39.25
CA ASN A 13 -28.40 -22.37 38.90
C ASN A 13 -27.59 -21.42 38.02
N ALA A 14 -28.19 -20.82 36.99
CA ALA A 14 -27.48 -19.86 36.15
C ALA A 14 -27.04 -18.60 36.92
N SER A 15 -27.84 -18.14 37.90
CA SER A 15 -27.49 -16.99 38.74
C SER A 15 -26.32 -17.29 39.67
N GLU A 16 -26.30 -18.47 40.29
CA GLU A 16 -25.20 -18.88 41.16
C GLU A 16 -23.93 -19.19 40.34
N ASP A 17 -24.05 -19.72 39.11
CA ASP A 17 -22.90 -19.91 38.21
C ASP A 17 -22.30 -18.57 37.79
N ALA A 18 -23.13 -17.55 37.56
CA ALA A 18 -22.66 -16.20 37.27
C ALA A 18 -21.87 -15.59 38.44
N GLN A 19 -22.24 -15.89 39.69
CA GLN A 19 -21.49 -15.46 40.87
C GLN A 19 -20.14 -16.17 40.99
N ASP A 20 -20.10 -17.50 40.74
CA ASP A 20 -18.83 -18.23 40.69
C ASP A 20 -17.88 -17.63 39.62
N TRP A 21 -18.43 -17.24 38.46
CA TRP A 21 -17.67 -16.57 37.41
C TRP A 21 -17.19 -15.17 37.79
N GLU A 22 -18.00 -14.41 38.53
CA GLU A 22 -17.61 -13.09 39.01
C GLU A 22 -16.38 -13.18 39.91
N HIS A 23 -16.33 -14.17 40.82
CA HIS A 23 -15.18 -14.42 41.69
C HIS A 23 -13.94 -14.91 40.93
N ILE A 24 -14.10 -15.73 39.88
CA ILE A 24 -12.97 -16.17 39.06
C ILE A 24 -12.30 -15.00 38.34
N VAL A 25 -13.08 -14.01 37.90
CA VAL A 25 -12.57 -12.90 37.07
C VAL A 25 -12.12 -11.71 37.91
N ASN A 26 -12.88 -11.36 38.95
CA ASN A 26 -12.76 -10.06 39.61
C ASN A 26 -12.10 -10.11 40.99
N ASP A 27 -11.93 -11.30 41.60
CA ASP A 27 -11.20 -11.39 42.86
C ASP A 27 -9.71 -11.06 42.63
N ASP A 28 -9.20 -10.15 43.44
CA ASP A 28 -7.89 -9.53 43.32
C ASP A 28 -6.79 -10.29 44.08
N GLU A 29 -7.14 -11.18 44.99
CA GLU A 29 -6.21 -12.07 45.68
C GLU A 29 -6.09 -13.45 44.99
N PRO A 30 -4.87 -13.96 44.72
CA PRO A 30 -4.67 -15.30 44.16
C PRO A 30 -5.30 -16.43 44.99
N ALA A 31 -6.34 -17.08 44.47
CA ALA A 31 -7.03 -18.17 45.15
C ALA A 31 -7.62 -19.21 44.20
N LEU A 32 -7.92 -20.39 44.75
CA LEU A 32 -8.80 -21.38 44.11
C LEU A 32 -10.25 -21.10 44.55
N ILE A 33 -11.10 -20.73 43.60
CA ILE A 33 -12.52 -20.49 43.81
C ILE A 33 -13.26 -21.80 43.61
N GLN A 34 -14.02 -22.24 44.62
CA GLN A 34 -14.81 -23.45 44.55
C GLN A 34 -15.99 -23.24 43.59
N THR A 35 -15.98 -23.87 42.42
CA THR A 35 -17.11 -23.76 41.49
C THR A 35 -18.03 -24.97 41.60
N ARG A 36 -19.32 -24.75 41.33
CA ARG A 36 -20.29 -25.85 41.26
C ARG A 36 -20.12 -26.71 40.00
N ILE A 37 -19.50 -26.17 38.96
CA ILE A 37 -19.23 -26.84 37.68
C ILE A 37 -17.78 -27.36 37.60
N GLY A 38 -17.42 -28.26 38.52
CA GLY A 38 -16.19 -29.05 38.39
C GLY A 38 -15.03 -28.66 39.33
N GLY A 39 -15.36 -28.25 40.56
CA GLY A 39 -14.41 -28.15 41.68
C GLY A 39 -13.64 -26.82 41.73
N PRO A 40 -12.62 -26.72 42.60
CA PRO A 40 -11.86 -25.49 42.75
C PRO A 40 -11.14 -25.11 41.44
N LYS A 41 -11.30 -23.86 40.99
CA LYS A 41 -10.66 -23.29 39.81
C LYS A 41 -9.80 -22.08 40.21
N PRO A 42 -8.60 -21.89 39.65
CA PRO A 42 -7.80 -20.71 39.94
C PRO A 42 -8.49 -19.45 39.38
N ASN A 43 -8.55 -18.40 40.18
CA ASN A 43 -8.99 -17.10 39.69
C ASN A 43 -7.91 -16.43 38.82
N TYR A 44 -8.31 -15.35 38.14
CA TYR A 44 -7.47 -14.62 37.22
C TYR A 44 -6.18 -14.11 37.89
N ALA A 45 -6.27 -13.59 39.11
CA ALA A 45 -5.12 -13.14 39.88
C ALA A 45 -4.08 -14.27 40.10
N MET A 46 -4.53 -15.49 40.40
CA MET A 46 -3.64 -16.65 40.57
C MET A 46 -2.99 -17.11 39.27
N ILE A 47 -3.71 -17.05 38.15
CA ILE A 47 -3.18 -17.38 36.83
C ILE A 47 -2.09 -16.38 36.42
N VAL A 48 -2.36 -15.08 36.59
CA VAL A 48 -1.40 -14.00 36.29
C VAL A 48 -0.16 -14.11 37.17
N ALA A 49 -0.32 -14.39 38.46
CA ALA A 49 0.81 -14.60 39.37
C ALA A 49 1.68 -15.80 38.95
N GLY A 50 1.06 -16.91 38.52
CA GLY A 50 1.78 -18.08 37.99
C GLY A 50 2.56 -17.78 36.71
N LEU A 51 1.96 -17.01 35.79
CA LEU A 51 2.62 -16.58 34.56
C LEU A 51 3.76 -15.59 34.83
N ALA A 52 3.58 -14.65 35.76
CA ALA A 52 4.64 -13.72 36.16
C ALA A 52 5.84 -14.46 36.77
N ALA A 53 5.60 -15.50 37.59
CA ALA A 53 6.66 -16.36 38.11
C ALA A 53 7.38 -17.17 37.01
N ALA A 54 6.65 -17.62 35.97
CA ALA A 54 7.23 -18.33 34.83
C ALA A 54 8.09 -17.41 33.93
N VAL A 55 7.76 -16.12 33.83
CA VAL A 55 8.48 -15.14 33.01
C VAL A 55 9.82 -14.71 33.65
N TRP A 56 10.02 -14.92 34.95
CA TRP A 56 11.28 -14.62 35.65
C TRP A 56 12.41 -15.65 35.42
N VAL A 57 12.17 -16.76 34.70
CA VAL A 57 13.19 -17.80 34.45
C VAL A 57 14.00 -17.55 33.15
N LYS A 58 13.80 -16.42 32.45
CA LYS A 58 14.43 -16.19 31.14
C LYS A 58 15.07 -14.82 30.91
N THR A 59 15.67 -14.22 31.95
CA THR A 59 16.50 -13.01 31.81
C THR A 59 17.74 -13.03 32.71
N GLU A 60 18.65 -13.98 32.47
CA GLU A 60 20.07 -13.82 32.80
C GLU A 60 20.94 -14.31 31.64
N ALA A 61 21.09 -13.47 30.63
CA ALA A 61 22.17 -13.55 29.66
C ALA A 61 22.37 -12.17 29.06
N LEU A 62 23.25 -11.38 29.67
CA LEU A 62 24.09 -10.31 29.11
C LEU A 62 24.53 -9.36 30.24
N LEU A 63 25.44 -9.82 31.09
CA LEU A 63 26.35 -8.93 31.82
C LEU A 63 27.79 -9.37 31.51
N PRO A 64 28.69 -8.45 31.11
CA PRO A 64 30.08 -8.77 30.88
C PRO A 64 30.78 -8.85 32.24
N ASN A 65 31.27 -10.06 32.55
CA ASN A 65 32.04 -10.51 33.73
C ASN A 65 31.22 -11.15 34.86
N PRO A 66 31.15 -12.49 34.93
CA PRO A 66 30.73 -13.18 36.13
C PRO A 66 31.86 -13.17 37.19
N PRO A 67 31.56 -13.01 38.48
CA PRO A 67 32.53 -13.16 39.56
C PRO A 67 32.90 -14.65 39.75
N ASP A 68 34.14 -14.89 40.20
CA ASP A 68 34.71 -16.20 40.48
C ASP A 68 33.83 -17.02 41.45
N PHE A 69 33.28 -18.14 40.97
CA PHE A 69 32.78 -19.22 41.81
C PHE A 69 33.66 -20.48 41.66
N PRO A 70 33.98 -21.23 42.73
CA PRO A 70 35.04 -22.23 42.73
C PRO A 70 34.64 -23.62 42.21
N GLU A 71 33.42 -23.82 41.73
CA GLU A 71 32.94 -25.13 41.25
C GLU A 71 32.42 -25.01 39.82
N LYS A 72 33.13 -25.63 38.86
CA LYS A 72 32.84 -25.54 37.42
C LYS A 72 31.83 -26.62 37.01
N PRO A 73 30.69 -26.28 36.38
CA PRO A 73 29.73 -27.29 35.92
C PRO A 73 30.20 -27.96 34.62
N ALA A 74 29.88 -29.25 34.48
CA ALA A 74 29.98 -29.97 33.22
C ALA A 74 29.03 -29.37 32.17
N MET A 75 29.49 -29.23 30.94
CA MET A 75 28.71 -28.66 29.83
C MET A 75 28.40 -29.73 28.79
N VAL A 76 27.14 -29.79 28.35
CA VAL A 76 26.72 -30.60 27.21
C VAL A 76 26.74 -29.71 25.97
N TYR A 77 27.54 -30.07 24.96
CA TYR A 77 27.60 -29.38 23.67
C TYR A 77 26.87 -30.20 22.62
N GLY A 78 25.88 -29.60 21.95
CA GLY A 78 25.29 -30.14 20.73
C GLY A 78 25.94 -29.49 19.52
N ASP A 79 27.07 -30.04 19.05
CA ASP A 79 27.65 -29.68 17.75
C ASP A 79 27.78 -30.94 16.88
N THR A 80 27.41 -30.80 15.61
CA THR A 80 27.12 -31.87 14.65
C THR A 80 28.35 -32.67 14.19
N ALA A 81 29.55 -32.34 14.64
CA ALA A 81 30.79 -33.05 14.32
C ALA A 81 31.32 -33.96 15.44
N LEU A 82 30.69 -34.01 16.61
CA LEU A 82 31.08 -34.88 17.74
C LEU A 82 29.95 -35.83 18.09
N ILE A 83 30.14 -37.11 17.75
CA ILE A 83 29.17 -38.19 17.99
C ILE A 83 28.84 -38.29 19.49
N ASN A 84 27.54 -38.27 19.82
CA ASN A 84 26.90 -38.29 21.14
C ASN A 84 27.76 -38.82 22.30
N GLY A 85 28.08 -37.96 23.27
CA GLY A 85 28.85 -38.29 24.47
C GLY A 85 28.94 -37.13 25.44
N LEU A 86 29.06 -37.40 26.74
CA LEU A 86 29.45 -36.40 27.75
C LEU A 86 30.97 -36.25 27.73
N TRP A 87 31.48 -35.02 27.71
CA TRP A 87 32.91 -34.72 27.63
C TRP A 87 33.33 -33.84 28.80
N ASN A 88 34.49 -34.15 29.39
CA ASN A 88 35.11 -33.37 30.46
C ASN A 88 36.36 -32.67 29.92
N TRP A 89 36.57 -31.42 30.31
CA TRP A 89 37.80 -30.71 29.99
C TRP A 89 38.92 -31.19 30.90
N ASN A 90 39.95 -31.82 30.34
CA ASN A 90 41.13 -32.21 31.08
C ASN A 90 42.14 -31.04 31.08
N ALA A 91 42.22 -30.35 32.22
CA ALA A 91 43.06 -29.16 32.36
C ALA A 91 44.57 -29.46 32.25
N SER A 92 45.00 -30.70 32.48
CA SER A 92 46.42 -31.08 32.38
C SER A 92 46.88 -31.30 30.93
N THR A 93 45.95 -31.70 30.05
CA THR A 93 46.23 -31.94 28.62
C THR A 93 45.66 -30.84 27.72
N ALA A 94 44.88 -29.91 28.28
CA ALA A 94 44.17 -28.85 27.58
C ALA A 94 43.33 -29.38 26.39
N LYS A 95 42.63 -30.49 26.59
CA LYS A 95 41.72 -31.10 25.60
C LYS A 95 40.45 -31.59 26.26
N TRP A 96 39.37 -31.68 25.46
CA TRP A 96 38.14 -32.36 25.85
C TRP A 96 38.32 -33.86 25.69
N GLU A 97 38.02 -34.61 26.75
CA GLU A 97 38.09 -36.07 26.80
C GLU A 97 36.71 -36.63 27.17
N ARG A 98 36.30 -37.76 26.57
CA ARG A 98 34.98 -38.33 26.81
C ARG A 98 34.91 -38.87 28.24
N ALA A 99 33.86 -38.50 28.97
CA ALA A 99 33.66 -38.95 30.34
C ALA A 99 33.43 -40.47 30.38
N PRO A 100 34.01 -41.21 31.36
CA PRO A 100 33.76 -42.63 31.53
C PRO A 100 32.26 -42.92 31.72
N GLU A 101 31.72 -43.97 31.09
CA GLU A 101 30.29 -44.33 31.18
C GLU A 101 29.78 -44.48 32.61
N SER A 102 30.62 -44.95 33.54
CA SER A 102 30.27 -45.08 34.97
C SER A 102 30.07 -43.75 35.70
N SER A 103 30.43 -42.62 35.09
CA SER A 103 30.29 -41.27 35.65
C SER A 103 29.20 -40.44 34.97
N GLN A 104 28.40 -41.04 34.09
CA GLN A 104 27.31 -40.35 33.43
C GLN A 104 26.10 -40.24 34.38
N PRO A 105 25.59 -39.01 34.62
CA PRO A 105 24.45 -38.82 35.51
C PRO A 105 23.19 -39.48 34.94
N LEU A 106 22.24 -39.84 35.81
CA LEU A 106 20.95 -40.45 35.45
C LEU A 106 20.23 -39.72 34.30
N SER A 107 20.40 -38.41 34.20
CA SER A 107 19.88 -37.55 33.13
C SER A 107 20.40 -37.88 31.72
N TYR A 108 21.62 -38.43 31.59
CA TYR A 108 22.17 -38.81 30.28
C TYR A 108 21.53 -40.09 29.73
N ASN A 109 21.27 -41.08 30.58
CA ASN A 109 20.56 -42.31 30.18
C ASN A 109 19.10 -42.01 29.80
N VAL A 110 18.47 -41.02 30.45
CA VAL A 110 17.12 -40.54 30.13
C VAL A 110 17.08 -39.84 28.77
N LEU A 111 18.05 -38.95 28.48
CA LEU A 111 18.16 -38.27 27.19
C LEU A 111 18.45 -39.25 26.03
N ASN A 112 19.29 -40.25 26.25
CA ASN A 112 19.55 -41.28 25.24
C ASN A 112 18.34 -42.22 25.03
N GLY A 113 17.54 -42.45 26.08
CA GLY A 113 16.26 -43.14 26.00
C GLY A 113 15.25 -42.42 25.11
N LEU A 114 15.10 -41.10 25.30
CA LEU A 114 14.22 -40.24 24.49
C LEU A 114 14.60 -40.21 22.99
N ILE A 115 15.89 -40.34 22.67
CA ILE A 115 16.38 -40.32 21.28
C ILE A 115 16.29 -41.71 20.61
N SER A 116 16.32 -42.81 21.39
CA SER A 116 16.49 -44.17 20.84
C SER A 116 15.20 -44.93 20.53
N GLY A 117 14.03 -44.38 20.87
CA GLY A 117 12.72 -44.81 20.31
C GLY A 117 12.37 -46.30 20.47
N ASN A 118 12.72 -46.96 21.59
CA ASN A 118 12.42 -48.39 21.77
C ASN A 118 11.64 -48.68 23.09
N VAL A 119 10.34 -48.90 22.89
CA VAL A 119 9.29 -49.65 23.64
C VAL A 119 9.18 -49.58 25.18
N SER A 120 8.00 -49.06 25.59
CA SER A 120 7.15 -49.44 26.75
C SER A 120 7.63 -49.17 28.18
N THR A 121 8.27 -48.03 28.45
CA THR A 121 8.64 -47.65 29.82
C THR A 121 8.01 -46.31 30.20
N ARG A 122 7.16 -46.28 31.25
CA ARG A 122 6.70 -45.02 31.86
C ARG A 122 7.93 -44.25 32.34
N TYR A 123 8.12 -43.04 31.84
CA TYR A 123 9.31 -42.23 32.16
C TYR A 123 9.16 -41.53 33.51
N TYR A 124 7.96 -41.04 33.81
CA TYR A 124 7.66 -40.34 35.07
C TYR A 124 6.25 -40.68 35.54
N GLU A 125 6.06 -40.97 36.83
CA GLU A 125 4.76 -40.89 37.48
C GLU A 125 4.63 -39.51 38.15
N LEU A 126 3.59 -38.78 37.79
CA LEU A 126 3.21 -37.55 38.46
C LEU A 126 2.54 -37.95 39.76
N LEU A 127 3.15 -37.60 40.88
CA LEU A 127 2.61 -37.91 42.19
C LEU A 127 2.03 -36.65 42.83
N SER A 128 0.94 -36.79 43.59
CA SER A 128 0.45 -35.73 44.47
C SER A 128 1.45 -35.47 45.60
N GLU A 129 1.22 -34.42 46.38
CA GLU A 129 2.03 -34.09 47.55
C GLU A 129 2.07 -35.26 48.57
N ASP A 130 0.98 -36.04 48.65
CA ASP A 130 0.86 -37.27 49.45
C ASP A 130 1.40 -38.55 48.77
N ARG A 131 2.08 -38.38 47.61
CA ARG A 131 2.65 -39.44 46.76
C ARG A 131 1.65 -40.39 46.08
N PHE A 132 0.39 -39.99 45.89
CA PHE A 132 -0.53 -40.77 45.06
C PHE A 132 -0.30 -40.50 43.57
N PRO A 133 -0.27 -41.51 42.70
CA PRO A 133 -0.10 -41.30 41.27
C PRO A 133 -1.31 -40.56 40.67
N LEU A 134 -1.05 -39.32 40.27
CA LEU A 134 -1.94 -38.43 39.54
C LEU A 134 -1.83 -38.59 38.03
N GLY A 135 -0.81 -39.27 37.50
CA GLY A 135 -0.64 -39.48 36.06
C GLY A 135 0.72 -40.03 35.72
N TRP A 136 1.01 -40.23 34.43
CA TRP A 136 2.33 -40.62 33.96
C TRP A 136 2.65 -40.03 32.59
N VAL A 137 3.94 -39.91 32.30
CA VAL A 137 4.47 -39.55 30.99
C VAL A 137 5.16 -40.79 30.42
N ASP A 138 4.85 -41.13 29.17
CA ASP A 138 5.56 -42.17 28.40
C ASP A 138 6.13 -41.59 27.09
N SER A 139 6.51 -42.44 26.13
CA SER A 139 7.16 -41.99 24.88
C SER A 139 6.24 -41.26 23.94
N ASP A 140 4.94 -41.46 24.12
CA ASP A 140 3.96 -41.02 23.16
C ASP A 140 3.05 -39.97 23.80
N ASP A 141 2.77 -40.05 25.12
CA ASP A 141 1.73 -39.25 25.77
C ASP A 141 2.08 -38.70 27.18
N LEU A 142 1.39 -37.62 27.58
CA LEU A 142 1.15 -37.25 28.98
C LEU A 142 -0.25 -37.71 29.39
N ASN A 143 -0.32 -38.73 30.24
CA ASN A 143 -1.56 -39.35 30.73
C ASN A 143 -1.91 -38.86 32.14
N LEU A 144 -3.03 -38.16 32.27
CA LEU A 144 -3.71 -37.82 33.52
C LEU A 144 -4.99 -38.68 33.63
N PRO A 145 -5.62 -38.85 34.81
CA PRO A 145 -6.65 -39.86 35.04
C PRO A 145 -7.93 -39.58 34.26
N ASN A 146 -8.11 -38.32 33.81
CA ASN A 146 -9.26 -37.86 33.04
C ASN A 146 -8.89 -37.19 31.71
N PHE A 147 -7.60 -37.03 31.42
CA PHE A 147 -7.14 -36.31 30.22
C PHE A 147 -5.82 -36.89 29.71
N ARG A 148 -5.66 -37.01 28.41
CA ARG A 148 -4.39 -37.29 27.75
C ARG A 148 -4.06 -36.13 26.81
N VAL A 149 -2.81 -35.70 26.81
CA VAL A 149 -2.29 -34.82 25.76
C VAL A 149 -1.52 -35.69 24.78
N GLN A 150 -1.94 -35.70 23.52
CA GLN A 150 -1.35 -36.49 22.45
C GLN A 150 -1.06 -35.60 21.23
N ASP A 151 -0.09 -35.98 20.42
CA ASP A 151 0.14 -35.37 19.11
C ASP A 151 -1.00 -35.80 18.16
N SER A 152 -1.55 -34.87 17.37
CA SER A 152 -2.70 -35.13 16.49
C SER A 152 -2.21 -35.47 15.07
N PRO A 153 -2.20 -36.76 14.67
CA PRO A 153 -1.61 -37.18 13.40
C PRO A 153 -2.35 -36.65 12.17
N ASP A 154 -3.61 -36.23 12.31
CA ASP A 154 -4.45 -35.80 11.19
C ASP A 154 -4.39 -34.28 10.92
N LEU A 155 -3.86 -33.46 11.86
CA LEU A 155 -3.96 -31.98 11.80
C LEU A 155 -2.65 -31.22 12.12
N ASP A 156 -1.54 -31.93 12.30
CA ASP A 156 -0.20 -31.34 12.49
C ASP A 156 -0.18 -30.39 13.72
N GLY A 157 -0.59 -30.90 14.89
CA GLY A 157 -0.84 -30.07 16.10
C GLY A 157 -1.14 -30.84 17.39
N LEU A 158 -1.37 -30.12 18.49
CA LEU A 158 -1.55 -30.67 19.84
C LEU A 158 -3.03 -30.98 20.14
N SER A 159 -3.34 -32.17 20.67
CA SER A 159 -4.69 -32.56 21.10
C SER A 159 -4.75 -32.89 22.59
N LEU A 160 -5.77 -32.38 23.28
CA LEU A 160 -6.17 -32.74 24.64
C LEU A 160 -7.46 -33.57 24.55
N VAL A 161 -7.38 -34.82 24.97
CA VAL A 161 -8.47 -35.79 24.88
C VAL A 161 -8.87 -36.23 26.29
N ALA A 162 -10.17 -36.28 26.58
CA ALA A 162 -10.68 -36.83 27.83
C ALA A 162 -10.40 -38.35 27.94
N GLY A 163 -10.49 -38.88 29.16
CA GLY A 163 -10.23 -40.31 29.44
C GLY A 163 -11.18 -41.30 28.73
N ASP A 164 -12.32 -40.82 28.22
CA ASP A 164 -13.27 -41.58 27.39
C ASP A 164 -12.99 -41.51 25.88
N GLY A 165 -11.92 -40.79 25.49
CA GLY A 165 -11.52 -40.60 24.10
C GLY A 165 -12.15 -39.38 23.42
N TYR A 166 -12.93 -38.56 24.12
CA TYR A 166 -13.52 -37.35 23.56
C TYR A 166 -12.49 -36.21 23.48
N GLU A 167 -12.30 -35.63 22.29
CA GLU A 167 -11.37 -34.52 22.09
C GLU A 167 -11.94 -33.22 22.67
N LEU A 168 -11.23 -32.63 23.63
CA LEU A 168 -11.65 -31.41 24.31
C LEU A 168 -11.03 -30.16 23.72
N LEU A 169 -9.80 -30.25 23.25
CA LEU A 169 -9.09 -29.15 22.62
C LEU A 169 -8.12 -29.69 21.58
N ASN A 170 -8.22 -29.20 20.35
CA ASN A 170 -7.23 -29.43 19.29
C ASN A 170 -6.66 -28.08 18.84
N ILE A 171 -5.35 -27.99 18.69
CA ILE A 171 -4.68 -26.83 18.11
C ILE A 171 -3.85 -27.28 16.92
N GLY A 172 -4.45 -27.28 15.74
CA GLY A 172 -3.80 -27.56 14.46
C GLY A 172 -3.35 -26.29 13.72
N SER A 173 -2.50 -26.48 12.71
CA SER A 173 -1.94 -25.38 11.92
C SER A 173 -2.95 -24.71 10.97
N VAL A 174 -4.03 -25.42 10.63
CA VAL A 174 -5.11 -24.97 9.73
C VAL A 174 -6.43 -24.80 10.47
N GLU A 175 -6.73 -25.71 11.40
CA GLU A 175 -7.97 -25.74 12.19
C GLU A 175 -7.65 -26.06 13.65
N SER A 176 -8.43 -25.51 14.56
CA SER A 176 -8.38 -25.76 16.00
C SER A 176 -9.80 -26.03 16.49
N SER A 177 -9.98 -26.84 17.52
CA SER A 177 -11.31 -27.14 18.07
C SER A 177 -11.30 -27.06 19.59
N PHE A 178 -12.47 -26.75 20.18
CA PHE A 178 -12.71 -26.87 21.62
C PHE A 178 -14.08 -27.51 21.86
N GLY A 179 -14.10 -28.81 22.15
CA GLY A 179 -15.31 -29.64 22.12
C GLY A 179 -15.96 -29.60 20.72
N PRO A 180 -17.29 -29.34 20.60
CA PRO A 180 -17.98 -29.27 19.30
C PRO A 180 -17.73 -27.96 18.53
N LEU A 181 -16.94 -27.04 19.09
CA LEU A 181 -16.64 -25.76 18.45
C LEU A 181 -15.41 -25.89 17.57
N TYR A 182 -15.52 -25.56 16.29
CA TYR A 182 -14.42 -25.55 15.33
C TYR A 182 -14.03 -24.12 14.97
N LEU A 183 -12.73 -23.87 14.97
CA LEU A 183 -12.07 -22.60 14.62
C LEU A 183 -11.16 -22.87 13.42
N ARG A 184 -11.31 -22.09 12.36
CA ARG A 184 -10.46 -22.22 11.16
C ARG A 184 -9.62 -20.98 10.97
N ARG A 185 -8.36 -21.18 10.58
CA ARG A 185 -7.49 -20.10 10.13
C ARG A 185 -7.80 -19.78 8.66
N VAL A 186 -8.14 -18.53 8.39
CA VAL A 186 -8.38 -18.02 7.03
C VAL A 186 -7.32 -16.95 6.67
N ASP A 187 -7.01 -16.80 5.38
CA ASP A 187 -5.96 -15.89 4.87
C ASP A 187 -6.36 -14.40 4.89
N VAL A 188 -7.47 -14.08 5.56
CA VAL A 188 -8.03 -12.74 5.75
C VAL A 188 -8.09 -12.44 7.26
N PRO A 189 -8.17 -11.17 7.71
CA PRO A 189 -8.28 -10.85 9.13
C PRO A 189 -9.70 -11.16 9.64
N ALA A 190 -10.06 -12.44 9.67
CA ALA A 190 -11.32 -12.95 10.23
C ALA A 190 -11.01 -14.07 11.23
N LEU A 191 -11.87 -14.20 12.25
CA LEU A 191 -11.83 -15.32 13.19
C LEU A 191 -13.19 -16.00 13.14
N GLU A 192 -13.32 -17.01 12.28
CA GLU A 192 -14.59 -17.64 11.96
C GLU A 192 -14.83 -18.89 12.82
N VAL A 193 -16.00 -18.95 13.46
CA VAL A 193 -16.56 -20.15 14.08
C VAL A 193 -17.45 -20.83 13.06
N VAL A 194 -17.13 -22.09 12.76
CA VAL A 194 -17.78 -22.86 11.71
C VAL A 194 -18.55 -24.01 12.35
N SER A 195 -19.75 -24.33 11.84
CA SER A 195 -20.47 -25.54 12.25
C SER A 195 -19.79 -26.80 11.71
N GLU A 196 -20.18 -27.97 12.25
CA GLU A 196 -19.75 -29.29 11.74
C GLU A 196 -20.01 -29.48 10.25
N ASP A 197 -21.01 -28.80 9.67
CA ASP A 197 -21.36 -28.86 8.24
C ASP A 197 -20.56 -27.86 7.36
N GLY A 198 -19.62 -27.11 7.93
CA GLY A 198 -18.78 -26.16 7.20
C GLY A 198 -19.40 -24.77 6.97
N PHE A 199 -20.53 -24.44 7.63
CA PHE A 199 -21.12 -23.11 7.55
C PHE A 199 -20.55 -22.17 8.60
N ILE A 200 -20.23 -20.93 8.22
CA ILE A 200 -19.83 -19.89 9.17
C ILE A 200 -21.04 -19.56 10.05
N THR A 201 -20.92 -19.84 11.35
CA THR A 201 -21.97 -19.59 12.35
C THR A 201 -21.75 -18.29 13.09
N ALA A 202 -20.50 -17.84 13.23
CA ALA A 202 -20.14 -16.53 13.74
C ALA A 202 -18.77 -16.11 13.20
N ASP A 203 -18.58 -14.84 12.87
CA ASP A 203 -17.27 -14.24 12.72
C ASP A 203 -16.99 -13.42 14.00
N LEU A 204 -16.06 -13.89 14.81
CA LEU A 204 -15.70 -13.31 16.10
C LEU A 204 -14.86 -12.03 15.98
N LEU A 205 -14.40 -11.67 14.77
CA LEU A 205 -13.89 -10.32 14.50
C LEU A 205 -15.00 -9.37 14.02
N SER A 206 -16.18 -9.89 13.65
CA SER A 206 -17.40 -9.11 13.38
C SER A 206 -18.21 -8.81 14.66
N LEU A 207 -17.54 -8.43 15.75
CA LEU A 207 -18.22 -7.97 16.97
C LEU A 207 -19.02 -6.68 16.68
N GLY A 208 -20.28 -6.82 16.25
CA GLY A 208 -21.27 -5.75 16.35
C GLY A 208 -22.29 -5.59 15.21
N GLU A 209 -23.21 -6.54 15.02
CA GLU A 209 -24.63 -6.17 14.81
C GLU A 209 -25.46 -6.28 16.11
N GLY A 210 -24.91 -6.82 17.21
CA GLY A 210 -25.65 -7.10 18.44
C GLY A 210 -25.19 -6.42 19.74
N SER A 211 -23.99 -5.84 19.79
CA SER A 211 -23.48 -5.11 20.96
C SER A 211 -23.14 -3.69 20.55
N GLY A 212 -23.80 -2.69 21.15
CA GLY A 212 -23.78 -1.27 20.80
C GLY A 212 -22.43 -0.53 20.94
N ALA A 213 -21.30 -1.19 20.75
CA ALA A 213 -20.05 -0.55 20.35
C ALA A 213 -19.84 -0.89 18.88
N ALA A 214 -20.42 -0.07 17.99
CA ALA A 214 -20.17 -0.18 16.55
C ALA A 214 -18.66 -0.29 16.33
N HIS A 215 -18.24 -1.19 15.44
CA HIS A 215 -16.94 -1.05 14.80
C HIS A 215 -16.97 0.33 14.15
N VAL A 216 -16.40 1.34 14.81
CA VAL A 216 -16.33 2.69 14.25
C VAL A 216 -15.27 2.56 13.18
N ASP A 217 -15.71 2.23 11.95
CA ASP A 217 -14.89 2.43 10.78
C ASP A 217 -14.27 3.83 10.91
N PRO A 218 -12.95 3.97 10.69
CA PRO A 218 -12.32 5.28 10.79
C PRO A 218 -13.10 6.25 9.92
N VAL A 219 -13.34 7.46 10.43
CA VAL A 219 -14.02 8.50 9.65
C VAL A 219 -13.19 8.74 8.39
N ALA A 220 -13.73 8.31 7.25
CA ALA A 220 -13.06 8.48 5.97
C ALA A 220 -12.86 9.98 5.69
N ASP A 221 -11.68 10.35 5.19
CA ASP A 221 -11.50 11.69 4.66
C ASP A 221 -12.28 11.81 3.36
N ILE A 222 -13.41 12.50 3.43
CA ILE A 222 -14.32 12.73 2.32
C ILE A 222 -13.91 13.92 1.44
N THR A 223 -12.68 14.45 1.57
CA THR A 223 -12.19 15.55 0.73
C THR A 223 -11.77 15.03 -0.64
N PRO A 224 -12.41 15.47 -1.75
CA PRO A 224 -12.02 15.04 -3.09
C PRO A 224 -10.79 15.82 -3.60
N TYR A 225 -9.67 15.12 -3.80
CA TYR A 225 -8.46 15.62 -4.43
C TYR A 225 -8.55 15.49 -5.97
N SER A 226 -9.32 16.39 -6.58
CA SER A 226 -9.52 16.49 -8.03
C SER A 226 -9.49 17.94 -8.51
N SER A 227 -9.50 18.16 -9.82
CA SER A 227 -9.58 19.50 -10.41
C SER A 227 -11.01 20.07 -10.32
N LYS A 228 -11.11 21.41 -10.30
CA LYS A 228 -12.38 22.15 -10.47
C LYS A 228 -12.81 22.27 -11.95
N LEU A 229 -12.06 21.65 -12.86
CA LEU A 229 -12.30 21.64 -14.30
C LEU A 229 -12.35 20.19 -14.78
N LEU A 230 -13.34 19.87 -15.60
CA LEU A 230 -13.42 18.64 -16.38
C LEU A 230 -13.46 19.01 -17.86
N CYS A 231 -12.41 18.66 -18.59
CA CYS A 231 -12.35 18.78 -20.04
C CYS A 231 -12.64 17.44 -20.72
N GLY A 232 -13.41 17.50 -21.80
CA GLY A 232 -13.75 16.34 -22.63
C GLY A 232 -13.90 16.72 -24.09
N VAL A 233 -14.29 15.74 -24.90
CA VAL A 233 -14.59 15.90 -26.33
C VAL A 233 -15.98 15.33 -26.57
N GLN A 234 -16.75 15.97 -27.44
CA GLN A 234 -18.12 15.57 -27.74
C GLN A 234 -18.19 14.08 -28.16
N GLY A 235 -19.09 13.31 -27.52
CA GLY A 235 -19.27 11.88 -27.79
C GLY A 235 -18.10 10.98 -27.31
N VAL A 236 -17.17 11.50 -26.51
CA VAL A 236 -16.01 10.78 -25.99
C VAL A 236 -16.17 10.62 -24.48
N PRO A 237 -16.38 9.41 -23.96
CA PRO A 237 -16.53 9.21 -22.53
C PRO A 237 -15.22 9.47 -21.79
N VAL A 238 -15.34 9.98 -20.57
CA VAL A 238 -14.27 10.14 -19.59
C VAL A 238 -14.60 9.33 -18.34
N SER A 239 -13.57 8.93 -17.60
CA SER A 239 -13.73 8.20 -16.34
C SER A 239 -13.20 9.04 -15.19
N ILE A 240 -13.83 8.93 -14.02
CA ILE A 240 -13.30 9.41 -12.74
C ILE A 240 -13.33 8.23 -11.77
N TYR A 241 -12.17 7.85 -11.23
CA TYR A 241 -12.02 6.76 -10.26
C TYR A 241 -12.08 7.34 -8.85
N ALA A 242 -13.13 6.98 -8.10
CA ALA A 242 -13.41 7.49 -6.75
C ALA A 242 -12.24 7.27 -5.79
N ARG A 243 -11.56 6.13 -5.87
CA ARG A 243 -10.40 5.86 -5.01
C ARG A 243 -9.21 6.79 -5.26
N ASN A 244 -9.04 7.29 -6.49
CA ASN A 244 -7.93 8.15 -6.86
C ASN A 244 -8.20 9.64 -6.52
N ILE A 245 -9.37 9.98 -5.98
CA ILE A 245 -9.65 11.33 -5.45
C ILE A 245 -9.62 11.37 -3.91
N LEU A 246 -9.32 10.26 -3.23
CA LEU A 246 -9.25 10.20 -1.77
C LEU A 246 -7.82 10.39 -1.28
N SER A 247 -7.65 10.93 -0.07
CA SER A 247 -6.34 10.98 0.57
C SER A 247 -5.80 9.61 0.93
N LYS A 248 -6.70 8.66 1.24
CA LYS A 248 -6.41 7.24 1.44
C LYS A 248 -7.23 6.42 0.47
N ARG A 249 -6.57 5.70 -0.44
CA ARG A 249 -7.26 4.93 -1.47
C ARG A 249 -8.09 3.77 -0.90
N ASP A 250 -7.66 3.20 0.23
CA ASP A 250 -8.37 2.10 0.91
C ASP A 250 -9.72 2.53 1.51
N ASP A 251 -9.96 3.84 1.67
CA ASP A 251 -11.24 4.37 2.14
C ASP A 251 -12.34 4.27 1.07
N GLU A 252 -12.04 3.78 -0.15
CA GLU A 252 -13.02 3.60 -1.23
C GLU A 252 -14.27 2.82 -0.80
N ARG A 253 -14.10 1.80 0.06
CA ARG A 253 -15.20 0.99 0.60
C ARG A 253 -16.07 1.77 1.58
N LEU A 254 -15.50 2.80 2.19
CA LEU A 254 -16.10 3.64 3.22
C LEU A 254 -16.80 4.87 2.62
N VAL A 255 -16.67 5.12 1.32
CA VAL A 255 -17.24 6.31 0.68
C VAL A 255 -18.17 5.99 -0.49
N ARG A 256 -18.94 7.01 -0.87
CA ARG A 256 -19.64 7.08 -2.16
C ARG A 256 -19.33 8.42 -2.81
N ALA A 257 -18.85 8.37 -4.05
CA ALA A 257 -18.70 9.54 -4.90
C ALA A 257 -19.92 9.65 -5.83
N THR A 258 -20.45 10.85 -5.96
CA THR A 258 -21.56 11.19 -6.84
C THR A 258 -21.17 12.40 -7.68
N LEU A 259 -21.18 12.27 -8.99
CA LEU A 259 -21.13 13.40 -9.92
C LEU A 259 -22.54 13.69 -10.42
N ALA A 260 -23.01 14.92 -10.23
CA ALA A 260 -24.33 15.35 -10.70
C ALA A 260 -24.19 16.62 -11.54
N SER A 261 -24.89 16.69 -12.67
CA SER A 261 -25.06 17.94 -13.40
C SER A 261 -25.90 18.92 -12.57
N ASP A 262 -25.55 20.20 -12.62
CA ASP A 262 -26.35 21.24 -11.95
C ASP A 262 -27.55 21.69 -12.80
N SER A 263 -27.58 21.32 -14.09
CA SER A 263 -28.57 21.83 -15.06
C SER A 263 -29.32 20.74 -15.85
N LEU A 264 -28.80 19.52 -15.89
CA LEU A 264 -29.32 18.40 -16.66
C LEU A 264 -29.66 17.22 -15.72
N PRO A 265 -30.55 16.28 -16.12
CA PRO A 265 -30.98 15.18 -15.27
C PRO A 265 -29.95 14.03 -15.19
N VAL A 266 -28.66 14.36 -15.13
CA VAL A 266 -27.56 13.38 -15.06
C VAL A 266 -26.99 13.31 -13.66
N VAL A 267 -27.02 12.11 -13.10
CA VAL A 267 -26.44 11.78 -11.79
C VAL A 267 -25.79 10.41 -11.89
N ILE A 268 -24.51 10.34 -11.54
CA ILE A 268 -23.71 9.12 -11.56
C ILE A 268 -23.13 8.92 -10.18
N THR A 269 -23.36 7.76 -9.57
CA THR A 269 -22.85 7.41 -8.24
C THR A 269 -22.07 6.12 -8.32
N SER A 270 -20.86 6.11 -7.76
CA SER A 270 -20.00 4.93 -7.72
C SER A 270 -19.13 4.95 -6.46
N SER A 271 -18.67 3.77 -6.05
CA SER A 271 -17.56 3.62 -5.10
C SER A 271 -16.23 3.35 -5.79
N ASP A 272 -16.24 3.21 -7.11
CA ASP A 272 -15.05 2.98 -7.92
C ASP A 272 -15.08 3.88 -9.17
N GLU A 273 -15.36 3.34 -10.35
CA GLU A 273 -15.38 4.13 -11.59
C GLU A 273 -16.73 4.84 -11.80
N MET A 274 -16.66 6.14 -12.13
CA MET A 274 -17.75 6.91 -12.74
C MET A 274 -17.39 7.17 -14.19
N GLN A 275 -17.99 6.42 -15.12
CA GLN A 275 -17.87 6.67 -16.55
C GLN A 275 -18.95 7.65 -16.99
N ILE A 276 -18.54 8.76 -17.62
CA ILE A 276 -19.41 9.89 -17.91
C ILE A 276 -19.21 10.34 -19.35
N MET A 277 -20.30 10.76 -20.01
CA MET A 277 -20.24 11.54 -21.24
C MET A 277 -20.22 13.04 -20.85
N PRO A 278 -19.13 13.78 -21.11
CA PRO A 278 -19.02 15.17 -20.68
C PRO A 278 -20.13 16.09 -21.20
N ASP A 279 -20.63 15.83 -22.41
CA ASP A 279 -21.73 16.54 -23.07
C ASP A 279 -23.06 16.40 -22.33
N ASP A 280 -23.26 15.32 -21.57
CA ASP A 280 -24.47 15.10 -20.78
C ASP A 280 -24.48 15.89 -19.46
N LEU A 281 -23.36 16.50 -19.05
CA LEU A 281 -23.26 17.24 -17.78
C LEU A 281 -23.66 18.71 -17.89
N GLY A 282 -23.78 19.27 -19.09
CA GLY A 282 -23.95 20.71 -19.28
C GLY A 282 -22.65 21.48 -18.99
N SER A 283 -22.75 22.74 -18.53
CA SER A 283 -21.56 23.59 -18.28
C SER A 283 -20.99 23.47 -16.88
N THR A 284 -21.77 22.95 -15.92
CA THR A 284 -21.34 22.76 -14.52
C THR A 284 -21.90 21.47 -13.93
N ALA A 285 -21.12 20.87 -13.04
CA ALA A 285 -21.48 19.69 -12.28
C ALA A 285 -20.90 19.80 -10.86
N THR A 286 -21.42 18.99 -9.95
CA THR A 286 -20.92 18.92 -8.57
C THR A 286 -20.45 17.50 -8.27
N LEU A 287 -19.17 17.34 -7.90
CA LEU A 287 -18.62 16.10 -7.37
C LEU A 287 -18.80 16.08 -5.85
N THR A 288 -19.65 15.18 -5.37
CA THR A 288 -19.93 15.01 -3.95
C THR A 288 -19.32 13.72 -3.43
N VAL A 289 -18.64 13.77 -2.30
CA VAL A 289 -18.17 12.58 -1.57
C VAL A 289 -18.82 12.56 -0.19
N ARG A 290 -19.31 11.39 0.21
CA ARG A 290 -19.83 11.14 1.56
C ARG A 290 -19.28 9.83 2.10
N ALA A 291 -19.24 9.72 3.43
CA ALA A 291 -19.04 8.44 4.07
C ALA A 291 -20.28 7.55 3.93
N VAL A 292 -20.07 6.24 3.96
CA VAL A 292 -21.10 5.20 4.03
C VAL A 292 -21.26 4.82 5.49
N GLY A 293 -22.50 4.61 5.93
CA GLY A 293 -22.80 4.13 7.29
C GLY A 293 -22.69 5.17 8.40
N ASP A 294 -22.16 6.36 8.13
CA ASP A 294 -21.90 7.38 9.16
C ASP A 294 -23.17 8.02 9.76
N GLY A 295 -24.33 7.91 9.10
CA GLY A 295 -25.62 8.44 9.55
C GLY A 295 -25.69 9.97 9.68
N THR A 296 -24.56 10.68 9.60
CA THR A 296 -24.45 12.13 9.79
C THR A 296 -25.04 12.92 8.63
N GLY A 297 -25.06 12.31 7.44
CA GLY A 297 -25.47 12.98 6.20
C GLY A 297 -24.46 14.02 5.71
N ILE A 298 -23.27 14.11 6.29
CA ILE A 298 -22.22 15.04 5.87
C ILE A 298 -21.72 14.66 4.47
N ARG A 299 -21.49 15.69 3.65
CA ARG A 299 -21.02 15.61 2.27
C ARG A 299 -19.99 16.70 2.04
N THR A 300 -18.89 16.37 1.37
CA THR A 300 -18.01 17.37 0.76
C THR A 300 -18.41 17.52 -0.71
N ALA A 301 -18.62 18.75 -1.15
CA ALA A 301 -18.99 19.06 -2.52
C ALA A 301 -17.89 19.89 -3.18
N LEU A 302 -17.42 19.42 -4.34
CA LEU A 302 -16.48 20.11 -5.21
C LEU A 302 -17.21 20.55 -6.48
N PRO A 303 -17.43 21.86 -6.69
CA PRO A 303 -17.96 22.37 -7.93
C PRO A 303 -16.98 22.15 -9.08
N ILE A 304 -17.49 21.66 -10.21
CA ILE A 304 -16.75 21.32 -11.42
C ILE A 304 -17.30 22.16 -12.58
N THR A 305 -16.43 22.94 -13.21
CA THR A 305 -16.71 23.53 -14.52
C THR A 305 -16.48 22.45 -15.58
N VAL A 306 -17.45 22.25 -16.47
CA VAL A 306 -17.36 21.26 -17.54
C VAL A 306 -17.14 21.99 -18.86
N LYS A 307 -16.14 21.53 -19.62
CA LYS A 307 -15.79 22.03 -20.94
C LYS A 307 -15.73 20.85 -21.92
N VAL A 308 -16.44 20.98 -23.03
CA VAL A 308 -16.51 19.93 -24.05
C VAL A 308 -16.08 20.54 -25.37
N ALA A 309 -14.94 20.09 -25.87
CA ALA A 309 -14.46 20.46 -27.19
C ALA A 309 -15.27 19.73 -28.26
N ASP A 310 -15.46 20.38 -29.40
CA ASP A 310 -16.07 19.73 -30.55
C ASP A 310 -15.19 18.57 -31.03
N ASN A 311 -15.82 17.62 -31.73
CA ASN A 311 -15.15 16.57 -32.48
C ASN A 311 -15.26 16.89 -33.98
N PRO A 312 -14.46 17.83 -34.52
CA PRO A 312 -14.64 18.42 -35.85
C PRO A 312 -14.21 17.50 -37.01
N TYR A 313 -14.61 16.23 -37.02
CA TYR A 313 -14.23 15.25 -38.05
C TYR A 313 -14.39 15.77 -39.50
N ASP A 314 -15.34 16.69 -39.73
CA ASP A 314 -15.63 17.31 -41.04
C ASP A 314 -15.30 18.83 -41.16
N GLY A 315 -14.44 19.38 -40.28
CA GLY A 315 -14.10 20.82 -40.23
C GLY A 315 -12.65 21.16 -40.63
N ALA A 316 -12.34 22.46 -40.71
CA ALA A 316 -10.94 22.90 -40.78
C ALA A 316 -10.24 22.54 -39.45
N ALA A 317 -9.35 21.55 -39.50
CA ALA A 317 -8.66 21.04 -38.32
C ALA A 317 -7.93 22.16 -37.58
N LEU A 318 -8.25 22.37 -36.30
CA LEU A 318 -7.42 23.18 -35.41
C LEU A 318 -6.05 22.51 -35.28
N THR A 319 -4.97 23.29 -35.38
CA THR A 319 -3.59 22.77 -35.44
C THR A 319 -2.75 23.24 -34.25
N PRO A 320 -3.13 22.90 -33.00
CA PRO A 320 -2.48 23.43 -31.82
C PRO A 320 -0.98 23.10 -31.80
N LYS A 321 -0.16 24.07 -31.40
CA LYS A 321 1.28 23.90 -31.15
C LYS A 321 1.52 23.52 -29.69
N ILE A 322 1.96 22.29 -29.47
CA ILE A 322 2.05 21.68 -28.14
C ILE A 322 3.52 21.53 -27.74
N LEU A 323 3.91 22.11 -26.60
CA LEU A 323 5.15 21.77 -25.91
C LEU A 323 4.83 20.81 -24.76
N MET A 324 5.43 19.62 -24.77
CA MET A 324 5.35 18.71 -23.63
C MET A 324 6.59 18.88 -22.75
N ILE A 325 6.40 19.11 -21.46
CA ILE A 325 7.44 19.07 -20.42
C ILE A 325 7.06 17.92 -19.49
N GLY A 326 7.89 16.89 -19.38
CA GLY A 326 7.48 15.69 -18.65
C GLY A 326 8.60 14.74 -18.29
N ASP A 327 8.21 13.56 -17.80
CA ASP A 327 9.10 12.51 -17.33
C ASP A 327 9.15 11.29 -18.29
N SER A 328 9.47 10.11 -17.75
CA SER A 328 9.49 8.83 -18.50
C SER A 328 8.12 8.43 -19.04
N ILE A 329 7.02 8.82 -18.39
CA ILE A 329 5.66 8.50 -18.86
C ILE A 329 5.34 9.36 -20.09
N GLY A 330 5.72 10.63 -20.08
CA GLY A 330 5.65 11.49 -21.26
C GLY A 330 6.57 11.04 -22.40
N ASN A 331 7.79 10.58 -22.07
CA ASN A 331 8.77 10.13 -23.06
C ASN A 331 8.31 8.86 -23.79
N ARG A 332 7.74 7.89 -23.07
CA ARG A 332 7.34 6.59 -23.61
C ARG A 332 5.93 6.65 -24.19
N GLN A 333 5.79 6.99 -25.47
CA GLN A 333 4.53 7.08 -26.24
C GLN A 333 3.59 8.24 -25.91
N GLY A 334 3.91 9.11 -24.94
CA GLY A 334 2.96 10.13 -24.49
C GLY A 334 2.49 11.05 -25.60
N GLY A 335 3.42 11.67 -26.32
CA GLY A 335 3.09 12.51 -27.47
C GLY A 335 2.43 11.75 -28.62
N SER A 336 2.92 10.54 -28.94
CA SER A 336 2.39 9.73 -30.04
C SER A 336 0.93 9.30 -29.82
N ILE A 337 0.58 8.86 -28.60
CA ILE A 337 -0.80 8.49 -28.25
C ILE A 337 -1.70 9.71 -28.24
N MET A 338 -1.25 10.82 -27.64
CA MET A 338 -2.01 12.07 -27.61
C MET A 338 -2.33 12.58 -29.01
N LYS A 339 -1.32 12.62 -29.90
CA LYS A 339 -1.49 12.99 -31.31
C LYS A 339 -2.48 12.07 -32.01
N ARG A 340 -2.43 10.77 -31.76
CA ARG A 340 -3.40 9.82 -32.34
C ARG A 340 -4.83 10.18 -31.94
N TYR A 341 -5.11 10.39 -30.65
CA TYR A 341 -6.46 10.76 -30.21
C TYR A 341 -6.90 12.12 -30.73
N LEU A 342 -6.03 13.12 -30.72
CA LEU A 342 -6.31 14.43 -31.33
C LEU A 342 -6.64 14.28 -32.82
N THR A 343 -5.89 13.46 -33.56
CA THR A 343 -6.14 13.17 -34.98
C THR A 343 -7.48 12.45 -35.18
N GLU A 344 -7.79 11.45 -34.34
CA GLU A 344 -9.08 10.74 -34.35
C GLU A 344 -10.26 11.69 -34.12
N TRP A 345 -10.05 12.79 -33.39
CA TRP A 345 -11.05 13.83 -33.16
C TRP A 345 -10.99 15.01 -34.15
N GLY A 346 -10.22 14.90 -35.23
CA GLY A 346 -10.15 15.92 -36.28
C GLY A 346 -9.17 17.09 -36.03
N TYR A 347 -8.28 16.99 -35.04
CA TYR A 347 -7.26 18.01 -34.76
C TYR A 347 -5.93 17.68 -35.44
N GLY A 348 -5.30 18.70 -36.06
CA GLY A 348 -3.99 18.59 -36.73
C GLY A 348 -2.83 19.08 -35.86
N SER A 349 -2.69 18.54 -34.65
CA SER A 349 -1.70 19.01 -33.67
C SER A 349 -0.24 18.90 -34.14
N SER A 350 0.58 19.87 -33.76
CA SER A 350 2.04 19.84 -33.95
C SER A 350 2.76 19.92 -32.62
N PHE A 351 3.75 19.05 -32.42
CA PHE A 351 4.53 19.00 -31.20
C PHE A 351 5.88 19.70 -31.40
N ILE A 352 6.28 20.53 -30.43
CA ILE A 352 7.52 21.30 -30.47
C ILE A 352 8.46 20.86 -29.35
N GLY A 353 9.76 20.94 -29.61
CA GLY A 353 10.78 20.51 -28.66
C GLY A 353 12.12 20.26 -29.33
N THR A 354 13.11 19.84 -28.54
CA THR A 354 14.46 19.50 -29.04
C THR A 354 14.83 18.03 -28.88
N ILE A 355 14.07 17.30 -28.07
CA ILE A 355 14.18 15.85 -27.88
C ILE A 355 12.88 15.19 -28.36
N LYS A 356 13.00 14.05 -29.04
CA LYS A 356 11.84 13.25 -29.44
C LYS A 356 11.52 12.22 -28.36
N GLY A 357 10.24 12.00 -28.11
CA GLY A 357 9.76 10.84 -27.40
C GLY A 357 9.97 9.54 -28.20
N SER A 358 9.53 8.44 -27.61
CA SER A 358 9.43 7.13 -28.25
C SER A 358 7.99 6.86 -28.65
N ASP A 359 7.75 6.17 -29.77
CA ASP A 359 6.45 5.60 -30.12
C ASP A 359 6.22 4.20 -29.53
N ASN A 360 7.18 3.67 -28.76
CA ASN A 360 7.16 2.35 -28.14
C ASN A 360 7.27 2.45 -26.62
N ALA A 361 6.40 1.73 -25.91
CA ALA A 361 6.38 1.74 -24.45
C ALA A 361 7.62 1.14 -23.79
N SER A 362 8.24 0.17 -24.46
CA SER A 362 9.31 -0.65 -23.93
C SER A 362 10.70 -0.24 -24.43
N ASP A 363 10.76 0.73 -25.35
CA ASP A 363 12.00 1.27 -25.90
C ASP A 363 12.07 2.77 -25.60
N PRO A 364 12.55 3.17 -24.42
CA PRO A 364 12.63 4.57 -24.03
C PRO A 364 13.63 5.39 -24.87
N ASP A 365 14.55 4.73 -25.59
CA ASP A 365 15.64 5.37 -26.31
C ASP A 365 15.33 5.64 -27.78
N ALA A 366 14.27 5.01 -28.30
CA ALA A 366 13.77 5.30 -29.64
C ALA A 366 13.38 6.78 -29.79
N ASP A 367 13.74 7.35 -30.94
CA ASP A 367 13.53 8.75 -31.33
C ASP A 367 12.50 8.89 -32.47
N ASN A 368 11.51 8.00 -32.47
CA ASN A 368 10.45 7.91 -33.47
C ASN A 368 9.09 8.48 -32.99
N GLY A 369 9.01 8.97 -31.75
CA GLY A 369 7.85 9.68 -31.24
C GLY A 369 7.85 11.18 -31.54
N GLU A 370 6.90 11.89 -30.95
CA GLU A 370 6.72 13.34 -31.11
C GLU A 370 7.80 14.15 -30.38
N LEU A 371 8.07 15.36 -30.87
CA LEU A 371 8.99 16.30 -30.21
C LEU A 371 8.42 16.79 -28.87
N GLY A 372 9.30 17.12 -27.94
CA GLY A 372 8.96 17.66 -26.64
C GLY A 372 10.20 17.87 -25.79
N GLU A 373 10.00 17.87 -24.48
CA GLU A 373 11.02 17.95 -23.44
C GLU A 373 10.67 16.98 -22.29
N CYS A 374 10.23 15.77 -22.67
CA CYS A 374 9.96 14.67 -21.73
C CYS A 374 11.25 13.91 -21.42
N ARG A 375 11.72 13.96 -20.18
CA ARG A 375 13.04 13.48 -19.76
C ARG A 375 12.91 12.45 -18.65
N GLU A 376 13.35 11.22 -18.93
CA GLU A 376 13.16 10.12 -17.98
C GLU A 376 13.79 10.40 -16.63
N GLY A 377 13.08 10.08 -15.54
CA GLY A 377 13.61 10.25 -14.20
C GLY A 377 13.69 11.70 -13.70
N TRP A 378 13.35 12.71 -14.49
CA TRP A 378 13.39 14.12 -14.06
C TRP A 378 12.21 14.47 -13.16
N GLU A 379 12.49 15.15 -12.05
CA GLU A 379 11.53 15.77 -11.14
C GLU A 379 11.38 17.27 -11.42
N THR A 380 10.47 17.96 -10.73
CA THR A 380 10.23 19.40 -10.94
C THR A 380 11.52 20.24 -10.79
N GLY A 381 12.35 19.90 -9.80
CA GLY A 381 13.60 20.60 -9.46
C GLY A 381 14.73 20.45 -10.48
N ASP A 382 14.71 19.41 -11.32
CA ASP A 382 15.66 19.25 -12.42
C ASP A 382 15.44 20.31 -13.51
N PHE A 383 14.17 20.64 -13.78
CA PHE A 383 13.82 21.65 -14.78
C PHE A 383 14.19 23.07 -14.32
N THR A 384 14.03 23.37 -13.04
CA THR A 384 14.35 24.68 -12.45
C THR A 384 15.82 24.86 -12.10
N ASN A 385 16.63 23.79 -12.22
CA ASN A 385 18.00 23.73 -11.73
C ASN A 385 18.13 23.85 -10.20
N GLN A 386 17.07 23.61 -9.44
CA GLN A 386 17.16 23.45 -7.98
C GLN A 386 17.94 22.19 -7.64
N ILE A 387 17.74 21.13 -8.43
CA ILE A 387 18.45 19.85 -8.35
C ILE A 387 19.42 19.76 -9.53
N THR A 388 20.67 19.37 -9.26
CA THR A 388 21.77 19.38 -10.24
C THR A 388 22.51 18.05 -10.33
N ASP A 389 21.95 16.97 -9.79
CA ASP A 389 22.61 15.67 -9.70
C ASP A 389 22.71 14.95 -11.06
N ARG A 390 21.81 15.27 -12.00
CA ARG A 390 21.70 14.68 -13.34
C ARG A 390 21.55 15.70 -14.46
N VAL A 391 21.53 16.99 -14.13
CA VAL A 391 21.27 18.09 -15.06
C VAL A 391 22.55 18.82 -15.41
N SER A 392 22.73 19.08 -16.70
CA SER A 392 23.76 19.95 -17.26
C SER A 392 23.11 21.00 -18.17
N ILE A 393 23.84 22.08 -18.46
CA ILE A 393 23.37 23.17 -19.33
C ILE A 393 24.15 23.20 -20.64
N ILE A 394 23.54 23.74 -21.69
CA ILE A 394 24.23 23.98 -22.95
C ILE A 394 25.00 25.30 -22.84
N ALA A 395 26.32 25.23 -22.96
CA ALA A 395 27.16 26.43 -23.04
C ALA A 395 26.76 27.31 -24.24
N PRO A 396 26.90 28.65 -24.17
CA PRO A 396 26.64 29.53 -25.32
C PRO A 396 27.45 29.10 -26.56
N GLY A 397 26.78 28.96 -27.71
CA GLY A 397 27.39 28.46 -28.95
C GLY A 397 27.42 26.93 -29.08
N GLY A 398 26.99 26.19 -28.05
CA GLY A 398 26.91 24.73 -28.03
C GLY A 398 25.65 24.13 -28.66
N GLU A 399 24.75 24.94 -29.22
CA GLU A 399 23.44 24.52 -29.72
C GLU A 399 23.55 23.50 -30.84
N GLY A 400 24.48 23.70 -31.79
CA GLY A 400 24.69 22.78 -32.90
C GLY A 400 25.19 21.40 -32.42
N ALA A 401 26.13 21.40 -31.46
CA ALA A 401 26.60 20.17 -30.84
C ALA A 401 25.47 19.44 -30.10
N TYR A 402 24.69 20.18 -29.30
CA TYR A 402 23.52 19.63 -28.63
C TYR A 402 22.51 19.03 -29.61
N MET A 403 22.16 19.73 -30.69
CA MET A 403 21.18 19.26 -31.67
C MET A 403 21.66 18.01 -32.42
N SER A 404 22.97 17.80 -32.55
CA SER A 404 23.58 16.61 -33.15
C SER A 404 23.64 15.39 -32.23
N LEU A 405 23.41 15.56 -30.92
CA LEU A 405 23.43 14.45 -29.97
C LEU A 405 22.26 13.48 -30.22
N PRO A 406 22.47 12.16 -30.03
CA PRO A 406 21.37 11.23 -29.93
C PRO A 406 20.51 11.54 -28.70
N LYS A 407 19.28 10.99 -28.66
CA LYS A 407 18.31 11.19 -27.58
C LYS A 407 18.93 11.04 -26.18
N LEU A 408 19.65 9.94 -25.93
CA LEU A 408 20.35 9.67 -24.67
C LEU A 408 21.40 10.74 -24.31
N GLY A 409 22.07 11.32 -25.31
CA GLY A 409 23.02 12.41 -25.09
C GLY A 409 22.33 13.74 -24.78
N LYS A 410 21.13 13.96 -25.31
CA LYS A 410 20.31 15.14 -24.98
C LYS A 410 19.66 15.04 -23.61
N TRP A 411 19.31 13.83 -23.17
CA TRP A 411 18.56 13.55 -21.94
C TRP A 411 19.05 14.29 -20.67
N PRO A 412 20.35 14.33 -20.33
CA PRO A 412 20.82 14.98 -19.10
C PRO A 412 21.07 16.49 -19.28
N ILE A 413 20.69 17.09 -20.41
CA ILE A 413 20.98 18.48 -20.74
C ILE A 413 19.68 19.29 -20.76
N ASN A 414 19.51 20.25 -19.84
CA ASN A 414 18.33 21.11 -19.76
C ASN A 414 18.44 22.28 -20.76
N PRO A 415 17.62 22.29 -21.83
CA PRO A 415 17.73 23.31 -22.88
C PRO A 415 17.05 24.62 -22.49
N PHE A 416 16.27 24.63 -21.40
CA PHE A 416 15.60 25.82 -20.88
C PHE A 416 16.51 26.71 -20.03
N LEU A 417 17.65 26.19 -19.58
CA LEU A 417 18.55 26.91 -18.69
C LEU A 417 19.56 27.75 -19.49
N ARG A 418 19.82 28.94 -18.94
CA ARG A 418 21.00 29.74 -19.26
C ARG A 418 21.73 30.15 -17.99
N ALA A 419 23.01 30.47 -18.14
CA ALA A 419 23.78 31.10 -17.07
C ALA A 419 23.10 32.42 -16.64
N SER A 420 23.07 32.64 -15.32
CA SER A 420 22.61 33.91 -14.76
C SER A 420 23.56 35.06 -15.12
N THR A 421 23.00 36.25 -15.18
CA THR A 421 23.71 37.52 -15.45
C THR A 421 23.43 38.49 -14.32
N GLY A 422 24.23 39.56 -14.19
CA GLY A 422 24.03 40.57 -13.15
C GLY A 422 22.71 41.36 -13.22
N GLY A 423 21.94 41.20 -14.30
CA GLY A 423 20.61 41.82 -14.46
C GLY A 423 19.44 40.89 -14.13
N ASP A 424 19.69 39.61 -13.84
CA ASP A 424 18.63 38.67 -13.46
C ASP A 424 18.18 38.90 -12.01
N ASP A 425 16.89 38.73 -11.76
CA ASP A 425 16.33 38.79 -10.40
C ASP A 425 16.91 37.66 -9.54
N PRO A 426 17.53 37.94 -8.38
CA PRO A 426 18.03 36.91 -7.48
C PRO A 426 16.98 35.86 -7.10
N GLY A 427 15.70 36.21 -7.07
CA GLY A 427 14.59 35.31 -6.72
C GLY A 427 14.37 34.17 -7.73
N ILE A 428 14.78 34.33 -8.99
CA ILE A 428 14.61 33.31 -10.05
C ILE A 428 15.90 32.53 -10.35
N ILE A 429 17.02 32.88 -9.70
CA ILE A 429 18.30 32.21 -9.91
C ILE A 429 18.33 30.93 -9.04
N ARG A 430 18.70 29.81 -9.65
CA ARG A 430 18.90 28.52 -8.98
C ARG A 430 20.22 27.92 -9.43
N ASN A 431 21.13 27.71 -8.48
CA ASN A 431 22.47 27.16 -8.71
C ASN A 431 23.21 27.84 -9.88
N GLY A 432 23.18 29.18 -9.92
CA GLY A 432 23.86 30.01 -10.92
C GLY A 432 23.18 30.10 -12.29
N ASN A 433 22.01 29.48 -12.48
CA ASN A 433 21.26 29.48 -13.73
C ASN A 433 19.86 30.07 -13.59
N VAL A 434 19.27 30.44 -14.73
CA VAL A 434 17.90 30.94 -14.84
C VAL A 434 17.13 30.06 -15.82
N LEU A 435 15.93 29.64 -15.42
CA LEU A 435 14.95 29.02 -16.29
C LEU A 435 14.34 30.07 -17.23
N ASP A 436 14.58 29.94 -18.53
CA ASP A 436 14.23 30.96 -19.52
C ASP A 436 13.67 30.35 -20.81
N PHE A 437 12.34 30.28 -20.89
CA PHE A 437 11.62 29.74 -22.04
C PHE A 437 11.72 30.62 -23.29
N GLY A 438 11.90 31.94 -23.15
CA GLY A 438 12.08 32.85 -24.28
C GLY A 438 13.45 32.68 -24.90
N PHE A 439 14.47 32.54 -24.05
CA PHE A 439 15.81 32.13 -24.48
C PHE A 439 15.75 30.77 -25.19
N TYR A 440 15.14 29.74 -24.60
CA TYR A 440 14.97 28.43 -25.25
C TYR A 440 14.32 28.52 -26.64
N GLN A 441 13.22 29.27 -26.76
CA GLN A 441 12.54 29.44 -28.04
C GLN A 441 13.46 30.06 -29.10
N SER A 442 14.11 31.18 -28.76
CA SER A 442 15.00 31.89 -29.69
C SER A 442 16.25 31.07 -30.02
N ARG A 443 16.82 30.37 -29.03
CA ARG A 443 18.01 29.52 -29.12
C ARG A 443 17.89 28.43 -30.18
N PHE A 444 16.69 27.85 -30.31
CA PHE A 444 16.43 26.75 -31.23
C PHE A 444 15.49 27.12 -32.40
N SER A 445 15.18 28.41 -32.57
CA SER A 445 14.24 28.89 -33.59
C SER A 445 12.88 28.18 -33.55
N LEU A 446 12.38 27.89 -32.34
CA LEU A 446 11.13 27.16 -32.15
C LEU A 446 9.91 28.08 -32.36
N SER A 447 8.81 27.48 -32.80
CA SER A 447 7.51 28.17 -32.77
C SER A 447 7.06 28.43 -31.33
N THR A 448 6.31 29.51 -31.12
CA THR A 448 5.62 29.76 -29.84
C THR A 448 4.59 28.66 -29.60
N PRO A 449 4.60 27.97 -28.44
CA PRO A 449 3.56 27.04 -28.07
C PRO A 449 2.25 27.77 -27.77
N GLU A 450 1.15 27.12 -28.10
CA GLU A 450 -0.22 27.53 -27.73
C GLU A 450 -0.69 26.75 -26.51
N VAL A 451 -0.24 25.49 -26.38
CA VAL A 451 -0.53 24.61 -25.27
C VAL A 451 0.77 24.05 -24.71
N ILE A 452 0.93 24.11 -23.39
CA ILE A 452 2.04 23.52 -22.67
C ILE A 452 1.47 22.45 -21.76
N LEU A 453 1.80 21.19 -22.03
CA LEU A 453 1.48 20.10 -21.14
C LEU A 453 2.65 19.90 -20.18
N TYR A 454 2.43 20.23 -18.91
CA TYR A 454 3.42 20.08 -17.86
C TYR A 454 3.05 18.87 -16.98
N SER A 455 3.68 17.73 -17.28
CA SER A 455 3.36 16.39 -16.74
C SER A 455 4.54 15.79 -15.99
N VAL A 456 4.79 16.27 -14.79
CA VAL A 456 5.82 15.78 -13.85
C VAL A 456 5.23 15.56 -12.45
N GLY A 457 5.99 15.00 -11.51
CA GLY A 457 5.54 14.73 -10.13
C GLY A 457 5.84 13.31 -9.67
N THR A 458 5.86 12.34 -10.59
CA THR A 458 6.15 10.93 -10.27
C THR A 458 7.54 10.76 -9.65
N ASN A 459 8.53 11.50 -10.17
CA ASN A 459 9.90 11.45 -9.68
C ASN A 459 10.07 12.26 -8.40
N ASP A 460 9.30 13.34 -8.20
CA ASP A 460 9.24 14.06 -6.92
C ASP A 460 8.76 13.11 -5.80
N VAL A 461 7.75 12.28 -6.07
CA VAL A 461 7.30 11.24 -5.12
C VAL A 461 8.40 10.21 -4.82
N ARG A 462 9.23 9.88 -5.80
CA ARG A 462 10.35 8.95 -5.62
C ARG A 462 11.48 9.58 -4.79
N ASP A 463 11.88 10.80 -5.13
CA ASP A 463 13.17 11.39 -4.74
C ASP A 463 13.06 12.35 -3.54
N ARG A 464 11.90 12.98 -3.31
CA ARG A 464 11.69 13.90 -2.18
C ARG A 464 11.18 13.17 -0.94
N SER A 465 11.58 13.65 0.24
CA SER A 465 11.01 13.16 1.50
C SER A 465 9.58 13.67 1.72
N PRO A 466 8.74 12.98 2.52
CA PRO A 466 7.38 13.45 2.83
C PRO A 466 7.34 14.88 3.40
N SER A 467 8.35 15.29 4.17
CA SER A 467 8.42 16.63 4.77
C SER A 467 8.80 17.74 3.80
N GLU A 468 9.42 17.43 2.66
CA GLU A 468 9.94 18.43 1.72
C GLU A 468 9.12 18.54 0.44
N ILE A 469 8.40 17.47 0.07
CA ILE A 469 7.81 17.33 -1.27
C ILE A 469 6.79 18.41 -1.59
N TYR A 470 6.00 18.86 -0.61
CA TYR A 470 5.02 19.93 -0.81
C TYR A 470 5.72 21.24 -1.20
N ASP A 471 6.69 21.68 -0.39
CA ASP A 471 7.40 22.95 -0.59
C ASP A 471 8.23 22.92 -1.88
N ALA A 472 8.87 21.80 -2.18
CA ALA A 472 9.66 21.62 -3.39
C ALA A 472 8.79 21.74 -4.65
N VAL A 473 7.66 21.04 -4.72
CA VAL A 473 6.76 21.13 -5.88
C VAL A 473 6.12 22.52 -5.98
N TYR A 474 5.73 23.12 -4.86
CA TYR A 474 5.13 24.46 -4.86
C TYR A 474 6.11 25.52 -5.39
N ASP A 475 7.36 25.57 -4.91
CA ASP A 475 8.38 26.53 -5.36
C ASP A 475 8.68 26.34 -6.85
N ASN A 476 8.87 25.08 -7.28
CA ASN A 476 9.21 24.78 -8.66
C ASN A 476 8.07 25.06 -9.64
N ASP A 477 6.84 24.63 -9.34
CA ASP A 477 5.67 24.91 -10.17
C ASP A 477 5.45 26.44 -10.29
N SER A 478 5.52 27.17 -9.17
CA SER A 478 5.35 28.63 -9.15
C SER A 478 6.38 29.34 -10.02
N LEU A 479 7.65 28.94 -9.92
CA LEU A 479 8.72 29.47 -10.77
C LEU A 479 8.46 29.13 -12.24
N ILE A 480 8.14 27.87 -12.57
CA ILE A 480 7.87 27.43 -13.94
C ILE A 480 6.71 28.23 -14.56
N TYR A 481 5.61 28.43 -13.83
CA TYR A 481 4.47 29.23 -14.30
C TYR A 481 4.90 30.67 -14.59
N GLN A 482 5.61 31.31 -13.66
CA GLN A 482 6.13 32.66 -13.84
C GLN A 482 7.04 32.76 -15.09
N ARG A 483 7.95 31.80 -15.28
CA ARG A 483 8.91 31.80 -16.39
C ARG A 483 8.22 31.51 -17.73
N ILE A 484 7.24 30.61 -17.76
CA ILE A 484 6.41 30.37 -18.95
C ILE A 484 5.66 31.64 -19.31
N ARG A 485 5.03 32.33 -18.35
CA ARG A 485 4.27 33.56 -18.62
C ARG A 485 5.13 34.70 -19.12
N ALA A 486 6.37 34.80 -18.64
CA ALA A 486 7.33 35.78 -19.15
C ALA A 486 7.66 35.57 -20.64
N ALA A 487 7.70 34.32 -21.12
CA ALA A 487 7.98 34.01 -22.52
C ALA A 487 6.72 33.97 -23.39
N TRP A 488 5.65 33.36 -22.88
CA TRP A 488 4.43 32.99 -23.61
C TRP A 488 3.17 33.37 -22.81
N PRO A 489 2.80 34.68 -22.76
CA PRO A 489 1.66 35.15 -21.96
C PRO A 489 0.29 34.57 -22.37
N ASN A 490 0.20 33.98 -23.56
CA ASN A 490 -1.04 33.44 -24.12
C ASN A 490 -1.12 31.91 -24.15
N ALA A 491 -0.04 31.19 -23.85
CA ALA A 491 -0.08 29.74 -23.87
C ALA A 491 -0.95 29.20 -22.71
N ILE A 492 -1.78 28.19 -22.97
CA ILE A 492 -2.48 27.46 -21.91
C ILE A 492 -1.51 26.47 -21.26
N ILE A 493 -1.38 26.51 -19.94
CA ILE A 493 -0.59 25.53 -19.18
C ILE A 493 -1.54 24.50 -18.61
N ILE A 494 -1.40 23.25 -19.05
CA ILE A 494 -2.10 22.09 -18.51
C ILE A 494 -1.14 21.40 -17.55
N ARG A 495 -1.29 21.65 -16.25
CA ARG A 495 -0.54 20.98 -15.21
C ARG A 495 -1.21 19.65 -14.88
N THR A 496 -0.42 18.58 -14.79
CA THR A 496 -0.92 17.25 -14.39
C THR A 496 0.19 16.40 -13.77
N LEU A 497 -0.19 15.36 -13.03
CA LEU A 497 0.69 14.24 -12.74
C LEU A 497 -0.04 12.92 -13.08
N PRO A 498 0.67 11.89 -13.54
CA PRO A 498 0.10 10.56 -13.69
C PRO A 498 -0.33 9.97 -12.34
N GLY A 499 -1.33 9.08 -12.35
CA GLY A 499 -1.66 8.24 -11.20
C GLY A 499 -0.67 7.10 -11.02
N ALA A 500 -0.85 6.32 -9.95
CA ALA A 500 -0.07 5.11 -9.69
C ALA A 500 -0.97 3.88 -9.61
N SER A 501 -0.42 2.70 -9.90
CA SER A 501 -1.13 1.43 -9.72
C SER A 501 -1.46 1.14 -8.25
N ARG A 502 -2.33 0.13 -8.03
CA ARG A 502 -2.62 -0.43 -6.70
C ARG A 502 -1.61 -1.50 -6.33
N THR A 503 -0.73 -1.14 -5.40
CA THR A 503 0.25 -2.02 -4.77
C THR A 503 0.58 -1.43 -3.40
N PRO A 504 0.94 -2.26 -2.40
CA PRO A 504 1.34 -1.75 -1.07
C PRO A 504 2.35 -0.59 -1.16
N VAL A 505 3.40 -0.76 -1.98
CA VAL A 505 4.46 0.25 -2.17
C VAL A 505 3.95 1.57 -2.76
N ARG A 506 2.93 1.56 -3.62
CA ARG A 506 2.35 2.78 -4.20
C ARG A 506 1.29 3.40 -3.31
N ASP A 507 0.55 2.57 -2.58
CA ASP A 507 -0.43 2.99 -1.58
C ASP A 507 0.24 3.68 -0.38
N ASP A 508 1.38 3.16 0.08
CA ASP A 508 2.18 3.74 1.17
C ASP A 508 2.58 5.19 0.87
N VAL A 509 2.98 5.49 -0.38
CA VAL A 509 3.38 6.85 -0.79
C VAL A 509 2.22 7.69 -1.30
N TRP A 510 1.01 7.15 -1.39
CA TRP A 510 -0.14 7.91 -1.88
C TRP A 510 -0.49 9.03 -0.92
N THR A 511 -0.79 8.67 0.32
CA THR A 511 -1.18 9.60 1.39
C THR A 511 -0.06 10.59 1.70
N ASP A 512 1.17 10.09 1.85
CA ASP A 512 2.28 10.88 2.41
C ASP A 512 3.08 11.64 1.35
N LYS A 513 2.86 11.37 0.05
CA LYS A 513 3.59 12.05 -1.04
C LYS A 513 2.71 12.48 -2.21
N TYR A 514 1.90 11.61 -2.82
CA TYR A 514 1.04 12.02 -3.95
C TYR A 514 0.07 13.13 -3.54
N ILE A 515 -0.60 12.99 -2.39
CA ILE A 515 -1.55 13.99 -1.91
C ILE A 515 -0.87 15.34 -1.63
N PRO A 516 0.28 15.40 -0.93
CA PRO A 516 1.08 16.62 -0.85
C PRO A 516 1.43 17.24 -2.21
N VAL A 517 1.85 16.45 -3.22
CA VAL A 517 2.14 16.96 -4.57
C VAL A 517 0.88 17.58 -5.20
N ILE A 518 -0.26 16.89 -5.13
CA ILE A 518 -1.54 17.39 -5.67
C ILE A 518 -1.93 18.69 -4.98
N ARG A 519 -1.78 18.78 -3.65
CA ARG A 519 -2.07 20.00 -2.89
C ARG A 519 -1.13 21.15 -3.25
N ALA A 520 0.16 20.87 -3.46
CA ALA A 520 1.13 21.87 -3.88
C ALA A 520 0.79 22.43 -5.27
N MET A 521 0.43 21.56 -6.23
CA MET A 521 -0.03 21.97 -7.55
C MET A 521 -1.28 22.85 -7.49
N MET A 522 -2.30 22.44 -6.71
CA MET A 522 -3.51 23.22 -6.51
C MET A 522 -3.21 24.59 -5.89
N GLN A 523 -2.34 24.63 -4.88
CA GLN A 523 -1.96 25.87 -4.22
C GLN A 523 -1.19 26.80 -5.16
N ALA A 524 -0.20 26.30 -5.90
CA ALA A 524 0.58 27.09 -6.85
C ALA A 524 -0.32 27.72 -7.94
N ILE A 525 -1.30 26.96 -8.46
CA ILE A 525 -2.28 27.48 -9.43
C ILE A 525 -3.16 28.56 -8.79
N ASN A 526 -3.67 28.33 -7.58
CA ASN A 526 -4.53 29.29 -6.88
C ASN A 526 -3.78 30.60 -6.57
N ASP A 527 -2.54 30.52 -6.09
CA ASP A 527 -1.73 31.68 -5.71
C ASP A 527 -1.25 32.47 -6.93
N THR A 528 -0.97 31.79 -8.05
CA THR A 528 -0.67 32.45 -9.32
C THR A 528 -1.91 33.18 -9.87
N ALA A 529 -3.11 32.68 -9.55
CA ALA A 529 -4.40 33.26 -9.92
C ALA A 529 -4.56 33.55 -11.42
N ASP A 530 -3.95 32.72 -12.27
CA ASP A 530 -3.96 32.86 -13.72
C ASP A 530 -4.93 31.85 -14.35
N ALA A 531 -5.97 32.37 -15.01
CA ALA A 531 -7.02 31.57 -15.65
C ALA A 531 -6.50 30.64 -16.75
N LYS A 532 -5.33 30.90 -17.34
CA LYS A 532 -4.72 30.07 -18.39
C LYS A 532 -3.84 28.95 -17.83
N ILE A 533 -3.83 28.75 -16.51
CA ILE A 533 -3.16 27.63 -15.85
C ILE A 533 -4.25 26.72 -15.28
N VAL A 534 -4.38 25.55 -15.88
CA VAL A 534 -5.42 24.58 -15.52
C VAL A 534 -4.80 23.31 -14.97
N LEU A 535 -5.54 22.68 -14.05
CA LEU A 535 -5.19 21.39 -13.49
C LEU A 535 -5.97 20.29 -14.22
N ALA A 536 -5.27 19.35 -14.86
CA ALA A 536 -5.87 18.13 -15.37
C ALA A 536 -5.66 17.01 -14.33
N PRO A 537 -6.73 16.47 -13.71
CA PRO A 537 -6.63 15.46 -12.66
C PRO A 537 -6.44 14.07 -13.25
N ALA A 538 -5.41 13.89 -14.08
CA ALA A 538 -5.20 12.64 -14.80
C ALA A 538 -4.98 11.45 -13.85
N TRP A 539 -4.45 11.69 -12.64
CA TRP A 539 -4.40 10.68 -11.57
C TRP A 539 -5.79 10.12 -11.22
N ALA A 540 -6.83 10.94 -11.29
CA ALA A 540 -8.21 10.55 -11.02
C ALA A 540 -8.91 9.96 -12.25
N MET A 541 -8.38 10.15 -13.45
CA MET A 541 -9.04 9.77 -14.71
C MET A 541 -8.48 8.48 -15.34
N VAL A 542 -7.58 7.79 -14.65
CA VAL A 542 -6.86 6.62 -15.16
C VAL A 542 -7.01 5.48 -14.18
N THR A 543 -7.22 4.27 -14.70
CA THR A 543 -7.29 3.06 -13.89
C THR A 543 -5.95 2.76 -13.21
N GLN A 544 -6.05 2.30 -11.98
CA GLN A 544 -4.97 1.85 -11.12
C GLN A 544 -4.84 0.31 -11.07
N GLU A 545 -5.84 -0.41 -11.59
CA GLU A 545 -5.92 -1.89 -11.49
C GLU A 545 -5.24 -2.60 -12.67
N ALA A 546 -5.28 -1.99 -13.86
CA ALA A 546 -4.86 -2.63 -15.09
C ALA A 546 -3.95 -1.73 -15.93
N GLY A 547 -3.28 -2.32 -16.92
CA GLY A 547 -2.36 -1.56 -17.78
C GLY A 547 -1.05 -1.19 -17.09
N TYR A 548 -0.45 -2.16 -16.39
CA TYR A 548 0.90 -2.08 -15.85
C TYR A 548 1.65 -3.37 -16.21
N SER A 549 2.98 -3.32 -16.23
CA SER A 549 3.75 -4.51 -16.55
C SER A 549 3.61 -5.54 -15.43
N THR A 550 3.41 -6.80 -15.79
CA THR A 550 3.26 -7.90 -14.82
C THR A 550 4.47 -8.82 -14.87
N ARG A 551 4.80 -9.44 -13.74
CA ARG A 551 5.85 -10.45 -13.68
C ARG A 551 5.41 -11.75 -14.38
N ASN A 552 6.36 -12.64 -14.60
CA ASN A 552 6.02 -14.05 -14.80
C ASN A 552 5.34 -14.58 -13.53
N GLY A 553 4.31 -15.38 -13.73
CA GLY A 553 3.37 -15.79 -12.69
C GLY A 553 3.00 -17.24 -12.88
N VAL A 554 2.40 -17.84 -11.86
CA VAL A 554 1.99 -19.24 -11.91
C VAL A 554 0.72 -19.34 -12.75
N VAL A 555 0.79 -20.12 -13.83
CA VAL A 555 -0.37 -20.42 -14.67
C VAL A 555 -1.11 -21.59 -14.04
N ASN A 556 -2.35 -21.35 -13.64
CA ASN A 556 -3.25 -22.40 -13.23
C ASN A 556 -3.54 -23.30 -14.44
N THR A 557 -3.15 -24.57 -14.37
CA THR A 557 -3.22 -25.50 -15.50
C THR A 557 -4.65 -25.86 -15.93
N VAL A 558 -5.63 -25.67 -15.05
CA VAL A 558 -7.04 -25.96 -15.32
C VAL A 558 -7.73 -24.78 -16.00
N THR A 559 -7.53 -23.56 -15.46
CA THR A 559 -8.24 -22.35 -15.93
C THR A 559 -7.45 -21.54 -16.96
N GLY A 560 -6.13 -21.78 -17.08
CA GLY A 560 -5.23 -20.92 -17.84
C GLY A 560 -5.00 -19.53 -17.21
N SER A 561 -5.63 -19.24 -16.07
CA SER A 561 -5.43 -17.98 -15.35
C SER A 561 -4.00 -17.87 -14.83
N LYS A 562 -3.46 -16.66 -14.81
CA LYS A 562 -2.11 -16.38 -14.34
C LYS A 562 -2.19 -15.52 -13.08
N THR A 563 -1.70 -16.06 -11.95
CA THR A 563 -1.51 -15.27 -10.73
C THR A 563 -0.15 -14.59 -10.81
N THR A 564 -0.12 -13.26 -10.72
CA THR A 564 1.10 -12.46 -10.89
C THR A 564 1.03 -11.18 -10.07
N THR A 565 2.17 -10.49 -9.95
CA THR A 565 2.28 -9.15 -9.37
C THR A 565 2.76 -8.16 -10.43
N LEU A 566 2.66 -6.87 -10.13
CA LEU A 566 3.23 -5.84 -11.00
C LEU A 566 4.77 -5.91 -10.95
N LEU A 567 5.39 -5.78 -12.13
CA LEU A 567 6.83 -5.64 -12.30
C LEU A 567 7.24 -4.16 -12.15
N ASP A 568 6.47 -3.29 -12.79
CA ASP A 568 6.64 -1.83 -12.73
C ASP A 568 5.30 -1.19 -12.35
N PRO A 569 5.12 -0.82 -11.07
CA PRO A 569 3.88 -0.22 -10.60
C PRO A 569 3.80 1.29 -10.88
N ASN A 570 4.86 1.89 -11.43
CA ASN A 570 4.97 3.33 -11.66
C ASN A 570 4.57 3.70 -13.09
N HIS A 571 5.05 2.93 -14.08
CA HIS A 571 4.85 3.26 -15.48
C HIS A 571 3.63 2.52 -16.03
N PRO A 572 2.49 3.21 -16.25
CA PRO A 572 1.36 2.59 -16.94
C PRO A 572 1.81 2.13 -18.33
N ILE A 573 1.39 0.96 -18.76
CA ILE A 573 1.57 0.40 -20.11
C ILE A 573 0.20 -0.03 -20.68
N GLY A 574 0.04 -0.10 -21.99
CA GLY A 574 -1.23 -0.57 -22.56
C GLY A 574 -2.44 0.31 -22.12
N PRO A 575 -3.55 -0.26 -21.64
CA PRO A 575 -4.80 0.48 -21.41
C PRO A 575 -4.71 1.70 -20.49
N ALA A 576 -4.03 1.63 -19.34
CA ALA A 576 -3.92 2.79 -18.44
C ALA A 576 -3.16 3.95 -19.11
N ARG A 577 -2.13 3.65 -19.92
CA ARG A 577 -1.42 4.67 -20.70
C ARG A 577 -2.32 5.28 -21.78
N GLN A 578 -3.16 4.48 -22.40
CA GLN A 578 -4.16 4.96 -23.35
C GLN A 578 -5.17 5.89 -22.70
N GLN A 579 -5.71 5.51 -21.54
CA GLN A 579 -6.62 6.35 -20.76
C GLN A 579 -5.96 7.67 -20.35
N LEU A 580 -4.71 7.63 -19.87
CA LEU A 580 -3.95 8.81 -19.46
C LEU A 580 -3.85 9.83 -20.60
N HIS A 581 -3.31 9.43 -21.74
CA HIS A 581 -3.08 10.37 -22.83
C HIS A 581 -4.37 10.71 -23.61
N ARG A 582 -5.42 9.87 -23.55
CA ARG A 582 -6.76 10.25 -24.03
C ARG A 582 -7.37 11.35 -23.16
N ALA A 583 -7.31 11.20 -21.83
CA ALA A 583 -7.79 12.22 -20.91
C ALA A 583 -7.06 13.55 -21.14
N LEU A 584 -5.73 13.52 -21.20
CA LEU A 584 -4.92 14.73 -21.46
C LEU A 584 -5.16 15.32 -22.85
N ALA A 585 -5.38 14.50 -23.88
CA ALA A 585 -5.78 14.99 -25.20
C ALA A 585 -7.09 15.78 -25.14
N GLY A 586 -8.04 15.40 -24.29
CA GLY A 586 -9.30 16.15 -24.09
C GLY A 586 -9.08 17.57 -23.54
N TYR A 587 -8.12 17.73 -22.62
CA TYR A 587 -7.71 19.07 -22.14
C TYR A 587 -7.03 19.88 -23.23
N VAL A 588 -6.17 19.25 -24.03
CA VAL A 588 -5.53 19.91 -25.18
C VAL A 588 -6.58 20.35 -26.22
N ALA A 589 -7.58 19.51 -26.50
CA ALA A 589 -8.68 19.86 -27.40
C ALA A 589 -9.47 21.07 -26.87
N CYS A 590 -9.82 21.09 -25.59
CA CYS A 590 -10.48 22.24 -24.97
C CYS A 590 -9.64 23.52 -25.05
N ALA A 591 -8.32 23.44 -24.84
CA ALA A 591 -7.42 24.57 -25.00
C ALA A 591 -7.36 25.05 -26.46
N ALA A 592 -7.24 24.13 -27.42
CA ALA A 592 -7.22 24.45 -28.85
C ALA A 592 -8.53 25.11 -29.31
N SER A 593 -9.66 24.71 -28.75
CA SER A 593 -10.98 25.31 -29.00
C SER A 593 -11.23 26.62 -28.25
N GLY A 594 -10.27 27.12 -27.46
CA GLY A 594 -10.41 28.36 -26.70
C GLY A 594 -11.46 28.30 -25.58
N LEU A 595 -11.74 27.11 -25.05
CA LEU A 595 -12.74 26.88 -24.01
C LEU A 595 -12.20 27.13 -22.59
N ILE A 596 -10.87 27.12 -22.45
CA ILE A 596 -10.09 27.30 -21.23
C ILE A 596 -8.92 28.24 -21.45
#